data_AF-A0AAV2BAQ8-F1
#
_entry.id   AF-A0AAV2BAQ8-F1
#
_cell.length_a   1.000
_cell.length_b   1.000
_cell.length_c   1.000
_cell.angle_alpha   90.00
_cell.angle_beta   90.00
_cell.angle_gamma   90.00
#
_symmetry.space_group_name_H-M   'P 1'
#
loop_
_entity.id
_entity.type
_entity.pdbx_description
1 polymer ?
#
loop_
_entity_poly.entity_id
_entity_poly.type
_entity_poly.pdbx_seq_one_letter_code
_entity_poly.pdbx_strand_id
1 'polypeptide(L)'
;MIAKISILFAALAATQASVLLGHGGLVNTGVSNRAQTQDAFGNYAFNYGIKDGLGATNSRAEVGDAHGNKKGTYTIADIDGRARRVDYVADGHGFRATVKTNEPGTAASAPAAALIA
;
A
#
# COMPACT_ATOMS: atom_id res chain seq x y z
N MET A 1 6.45 33.30 -34.80
CA MET A 1 5.46 32.77 -33.83
C MET A 1 4.58 31.67 -34.45
N ILE A 2 5.18 30.60 -35.01
CA ILE A 2 4.41 29.46 -35.60
C ILE A 2 4.98 28.10 -35.14
N ALA A 3 6.06 28.06 -34.36
CA ALA A 3 6.72 26.80 -33.96
C ALA A 3 6.28 26.27 -32.57
N LYS A 4 5.14 26.69 -32.03
CA LYS A 4 4.67 26.29 -30.67
C LYS A 4 3.39 25.45 -30.65
N ILE A 5 2.89 24.98 -31.80
CA ILE A 5 1.61 24.24 -31.90
C ILE A 5 1.77 22.81 -32.44
N SER A 6 3.00 22.35 -32.71
CA SER A 6 3.22 21.01 -33.29
C SER A 6 3.57 19.91 -32.29
N ILE A 7 3.79 20.25 -31.01
CA ILE A 7 4.07 19.26 -29.94
C ILE A 7 2.79 18.97 -29.13
N LEU A 8 1.65 18.91 -29.81
CA LEU A 8 0.38 18.56 -29.21
C LEU A 8 -0.40 17.58 -30.08
N PHE A 9 0.26 16.68 -30.82
CA PHE A 9 -0.43 15.61 -31.58
C PHE A 9 0.36 14.30 -31.75
N ALA A 10 1.50 14.13 -31.08
CA ALA A 10 2.34 12.93 -31.17
C ALA A 10 2.37 12.06 -29.90
N ALA A 11 1.43 12.26 -28.96
CA ALA A 11 1.32 11.49 -27.73
C ALA A 11 -0.03 10.76 -27.59
N LEU A 12 -0.74 10.50 -28.70
CA LEU A 12 -2.02 9.77 -28.70
C LEU A 12 -1.94 8.36 -29.32
N ALA A 13 -0.74 7.87 -29.66
CA ALA A 13 -0.58 6.62 -30.41
C ALA A 13 0.21 5.52 -29.68
N ALA A 14 0.16 5.45 -28.35
CA ALA A 14 0.89 4.42 -27.59
C ALA A 14 0.16 3.89 -26.35
N THR A 15 -1.16 3.75 -26.39
CA THR A 15 -1.88 2.92 -25.41
C THR A 15 -3.14 2.35 -26.06
N GLN A 16 -3.05 1.16 -26.66
CA GLN A 16 -4.08 0.11 -26.64
C GLN A 16 -3.62 -1.06 -27.52
N ALA A 17 -2.76 -1.93 -26.96
CA ALA A 17 -2.40 -3.20 -27.59
C ALA A 17 -3.14 -4.41 -26.96
N SER A 18 -4.18 -4.18 -26.16
CA SER A 18 -4.87 -5.25 -25.42
C SER A 18 -6.14 -5.78 -26.10
N VAL A 19 -6.54 -5.28 -27.27
CA VAL A 19 -7.89 -5.55 -27.82
C VAL A 19 -7.95 -6.78 -28.74
N LEU A 20 -6.84 -7.41 -29.13
CA LEU A 20 -6.87 -8.40 -30.23
C LEU A 20 -6.64 -9.88 -29.90
N LEU A 21 -6.58 -10.30 -28.64
CA LEU A 21 -6.40 -11.71 -28.29
C LEU A 21 -7.24 -12.11 -27.07
N GLY A 22 -8.54 -12.31 -27.23
CA GLY A 22 -9.36 -13.17 -26.34
C GLY A 22 -9.11 -13.10 -24.83
N HIS A 23 -8.87 -11.91 -24.27
CA HIS A 23 -8.74 -11.76 -22.82
C HIS A 23 -10.16 -11.82 -22.25
N GLY A 24 -10.42 -12.81 -21.39
CA GLY A 24 -11.70 -12.97 -20.68
C GLY A 24 -12.21 -11.63 -20.16
N GLY A 25 -13.53 -11.45 -20.18
CA GLY A 25 -14.18 -10.16 -19.92
C GLY A 25 -13.56 -9.42 -18.74
N LEU A 26 -13.42 -8.09 -18.86
CA LEU A 26 -12.86 -7.27 -17.79
C LEU A 26 -13.61 -7.53 -16.48
N VAL A 27 -13.01 -8.31 -15.60
CA VAL A 27 -13.50 -8.55 -14.25
C VAL A 27 -12.93 -7.47 -13.33
N ASN A 28 -13.80 -6.74 -12.64
CA ASN A 28 -13.34 -5.81 -11.61
C ASN A 28 -12.79 -6.62 -10.43
N THR A 29 -11.47 -6.57 -10.21
CA THR A 29 -10.79 -7.26 -9.11
C THR A 29 -10.58 -6.36 -7.89
N GLY A 30 -11.07 -5.12 -7.93
CA GLY A 30 -10.94 -4.14 -6.86
C GLY A 30 -10.55 -2.74 -7.33
N VAL A 31 -10.21 -1.90 -6.36
CA VAL A 31 -9.76 -0.52 -6.53
C VAL A 31 -8.56 -0.24 -5.63
N SER A 32 -7.69 0.65 -6.09
CA SER A 32 -6.54 1.12 -5.31
C SER A 32 -6.36 2.62 -5.45
N ASN A 33 -6.04 3.30 -4.36
CA ASN A 33 -5.58 4.68 -4.34
C ASN A 33 -4.17 4.75 -3.75
N ARG A 34 -3.35 5.68 -4.26
CA ARG A 34 -2.02 5.96 -3.73
C ARG A 34 -1.73 7.45 -3.75
N ALA A 35 -1.02 7.95 -2.75
CA ALA A 35 -0.45 9.28 -2.73
C ALA A 35 0.97 9.24 -2.16
N GLN A 36 1.85 10.10 -2.68
CA GLN A 36 3.23 10.19 -2.25
C GLN A 36 3.73 11.62 -2.41
N THR A 37 4.57 12.06 -1.49
CA THR A 37 5.28 13.33 -1.54
C THR A 37 6.70 13.12 -1.01
N GLN A 38 7.66 13.85 -1.58
CA GLN A 38 9.05 13.86 -1.15
C GLN A 38 9.62 15.25 -1.40
N ASP A 39 10.36 15.78 -0.42
CA ASP A 39 11.09 17.04 -0.57
C ASP A 39 12.55 16.82 -1.00
N ALA A 40 13.26 17.92 -1.26
CA ALA A 40 14.67 17.89 -1.65
C ALA A 40 15.63 17.52 -0.50
N PHE A 41 15.13 17.45 0.74
CA PHE A 41 15.92 17.18 1.94
C PHE A 41 15.85 15.71 2.35
N GLY A 42 15.10 14.88 1.63
CA GLY A 42 14.98 13.45 1.90
C GLY A 42 13.81 13.08 2.80
N ASN A 43 12.96 14.05 3.18
CA ASN A 43 11.71 13.74 3.89
C ASN A 43 10.68 13.23 2.89
N TYR A 44 9.90 12.22 3.29
CA TYR A 44 8.82 11.69 2.47
C TYR A 44 7.59 11.37 3.29
N ALA A 45 6.45 11.35 2.61
CA ALA A 45 5.24 10.73 3.10
C ALA A 45 4.56 9.98 1.96
N PHE A 46 4.07 8.78 2.24
CA PHE A 46 3.24 8.05 1.29
C PHE A 46 2.07 7.39 1.99
N ASN A 47 1.03 7.12 1.21
CA ASN A 47 -0.04 6.24 1.60
C ASN A 47 -0.60 5.48 0.39
N TYR A 48 -1.17 4.32 0.67
CA TYR A 48 -2.04 3.64 -0.26
C TYR A 48 -3.19 2.96 0.48
N GLY A 49 -4.26 2.71 -0.26
CA GLY A 49 -5.37 1.87 0.16
C GLY A 49 -5.83 1.00 -1.00
N ILE A 50 -6.09 -0.27 -0.72
CA ILE A 50 -6.58 -1.26 -1.66
C ILE A 50 -7.87 -1.84 -1.07
N LYS A 51 -8.89 -1.98 -1.91
CA LYS A 51 -10.08 -2.79 -1.63
C LYS A 51 -10.26 -3.75 -2.79
N ASP A 52 -10.23 -5.05 -2.53
CA ASP A 52 -10.44 -6.04 -3.58
C ASP A 52 -11.93 -6.14 -3.98
N GLY A 53 -12.21 -6.95 -5.00
CA GLY A 53 -13.58 -7.18 -5.48
C GLY A 53 -14.49 -7.93 -4.49
N LEU A 54 -13.94 -8.53 -3.43
CA LEU A 54 -14.66 -9.34 -2.44
C LEU A 54 -14.91 -8.59 -1.12
N GLY A 55 -14.22 -7.47 -0.89
CA GLY A 55 -14.36 -6.63 0.30
C GLY A 55 -13.15 -6.61 1.23
N ALA A 56 -12.11 -7.41 0.97
CA ALA A 56 -10.87 -7.35 1.74
C ALA A 56 -10.15 -6.01 1.48
N THR A 57 -9.48 -5.49 2.50
CA THR A 57 -8.77 -4.21 2.42
C THR A 57 -7.34 -4.30 2.95
N ASN A 58 -6.44 -3.54 2.34
CA ASN A 58 -5.08 -3.33 2.83
C ASN A 58 -4.71 -1.86 2.66
N SER A 59 -4.13 -1.25 3.69
CA SER A 59 -3.64 0.13 3.61
C SER A 59 -2.32 0.28 4.33
N ARG A 60 -1.52 1.27 3.90
CA ARG A 60 -0.35 1.73 4.64
C ARG A 60 -0.24 3.23 4.52
N ALA A 61 0.17 3.88 5.59
CA ALA A 61 0.64 5.25 5.59
C ALA A 61 1.98 5.30 6.33
N GLU A 62 2.96 5.98 5.77
CA GLU A 62 4.28 6.14 6.38
C GLU A 62 4.83 7.53 6.08
N VAL A 63 5.47 8.10 7.09
CA VAL A 63 6.35 9.26 6.96
C VAL A 63 7.77 8.83 7.30
N GLY A 64 8.74 9.39 6.58
CA GLY A 64 10.14 9.24 6.92
C GLY A 64 10.90 10.54 6.75
N ASP A 65 11.99 10.67 7.49
CA ASP A 65 12.85 11.84 7.47
C ASP A 65 14.23 11.57 6.86
N ALA A 66 14.99 12.65 6.66
CA ALA A 66 16.36 12.62 6.14
C ALA A 66 17.34 11.78 6.98
N HIS A 67 17.03 11.53 8.26
CA HIS A 67 17.87 10.79 9.19
C HIS A 67 17.57 9.29 9.18
N GLY A 68 16.66 8.84 8.32
CA GLY A 68 16.25 7.45 8.20
C GLY A 68 15.20 7.04 9.23
N ASN A 69 14.66 7.97 10.02
CA ASN A 69 13.56 7.67 10.92
C ASN A 69 12.28 7.42 10.11
N LYS A 70 11.45 6.50 10.58
CA LYS A 70 10.17 6.14 9.95
C LYS A 70 9.09 6.03 11.01
N LYS A 71 7.90 6.53 10.69
CA LYS A 71 6.69 6.27 11.46
C LYS A 71 5.57 5.94 10.51
N GLY A 72 4.81 4.92 10.83
CA GLY A 72 3.67 4.59 10.01
C GLY A 72 2.69 3.64 10.66
N THR A 73 1.65 3.38 9.89
CA THR A 73 0.62 2.40 10.22
C THR A 73 0.35 1.58 8.97
N TYR A 74 0.07 0.28 9.14
CA TYR A 74 -0.59 -0.49 8.10
C TYR A 74 -1.81 -1.21 8.67
N THR A 75 -2.78 -1.48 7.79
CA THR A 75 -3.97 -2.28 8.12
C THR A 75 -4.18 -3.38 7.10
N ILE A 76 -4.69 -4.51 7.56
CA ILE A 76 -5.23 -5.58 6.72
C ILE A 76 -6.58 -5.95 7.33
N ALA A 77 -7.63 -6.04 6.52
CA ALA A 77 -8.91 -6.60 6.92
C ALA A 77 -9.38 -7.59 5.87
N ASP A 78 -9.76 -8.78 6.32
CA ASP A 78 -10.23 -9.88 5.49
C ASP A 78 -11.77 -9.93 5.51
N ILE A 79 -12.36 -10.63 4.55
CA ILE A 79 -13.82 -10.68 4.36
C ILE A 79 -14.56 -11.40 5.50
N ASP A 80 -13.84 -12.24 6.25
CA ASP A 80 -14.35 -12.99 7.40
C ASP A 80 -14.31 -12.18 8.72
N GLY A 81 -13.95 -10.89 8.65
CA GLY A 81 -13.88 -9.99 9.80
C GLY A 81 -12.57 -10.04 10.58
N ARG A 82 -11.59 -10.86 10.17
CA ARG A 82 -10.22 -10.76 10.70
C ARG A 82 -9.59 -9.45 10.27
N ALA A 83 -8.93 -8.77 11.21
CA ALA A 83 -8.30 -7.50 10.97
C ALA A 83 -7.03 -7.36 11.81
N ARG A 84 -6.03 -6.71 11.20
CA ARG A 84 -4.77 -6.33 11.85
C ARG A 84 -4.50 -4.86 11.58
N ARG A 85 -4.11 -4.14 12.62
CA ARG A 85 -3.51 -2.81 12.54
C ARG A 85 -2.16 -2.84 13.24
N VAL A 86 -1.12 -2.36 12.57
CA VAL A 86 0.21 -2.23 13.16
C VAL A 86 0.63 -0.78 13.09
N ASP A 87 0.92 -0.19 14.24
CA ASP A 87 1.62 1.09 14.35
C ASP A 87 3.10 0.82 14.60
N TYR A 88 3.97 1.50 13.87
CA TYR A 88 5.41 1.30 14.01
C TYR A 88 6.20 2.59 13.98
N VAL A 89 7.35 2.54 14.64
CA VAL A 89 8.41 3.55 14.59
C VAL A 89 9.75 2.83 14.38
N ALA A 90 10.56 3.37 13.48
CA ALA A 90 11.96 3.03 13.33
C ALA A 90 12.79 4.31 13.57
N ASP A 91 13.69 4.30 14.53
CA ASP A 91 14.56 5.43 14.88
C ASP A 91 15.83 4.91 15.58
N GLY A 92 16.59 5.82 16.23
CA GLY A 92 17.79 5.48 16.99
C GLY A 92 17.60 4.46 18.14
N HIS A 93 16.36 4.20 18.58
CA HIS A 93 16.04 3.17 19.56
C HIS A 93 15.69 1.81 18.93
N GLY A 94 15.92 1.64 17.62
CA GLY A 94 15.60 0.43 16.85
C GLY A 94 14.21 0.48 16.18
N PHE A 95 13.64 -0.69 15.90
CA PHE A 95 12.27 -0.83 15.40
C PHE A 95 11.33 -1.26 16.52
N ARG A 96 10.20 -0.57 16.68
CA ARG A 96 9.15 -0.91 17.67
C ARG A 96 7.80 -0.86 16.98
N ALA A 97 6.94 -1.83 17.30
CA ALA A 97 5.61 -1.92 16.75
C ALA A 97 4.57 -2.29 17.82
N THR A 98 3.37 -1.74 17.68
CA THR A 98 2.18 -2.18 18.42
C THR A 98 1.22 -2.83 17.44
N VAL A 99 0.83 -4.07 17.73
CA VAL A 99 -0.09 -4.85 16.90
C VAL A 99 -1.45 -4.91 17.60
N LYS A 100 -2.50 -4.53 16.88
CA LYS A 100 -3.91 -4.72 17.26
C LYS A 100 -4.53 -5.69 16.27
N THR A 101 -4.92 -6.87 16.72
CA THR A 101 -5.46 -7.92 15.84
C THR A 101 -6.44 -8.82 16.59
N ASN A 102 -7.39 -9.39 15.86
CA ASN A 102 -8.30 -10.46 16.30
C ASN A 102 -7.99 -11.81 15.63
N GLU A 103 -6.81 -11.95 15.03
CA GLU A 103 -6.42 -13.20 14.38
C GLU A 103 -6.18 -14.33 15.41
N PRO A 104 -6.49 -15.58 15.06
CA PRO A 104 -6.22 -16.71 15.95
C PRO A 104 -4.71 -16.82 16.28
N GLY A 105 -4.40 -17.12 17.55
CA GLY A 105 -3.01 -17.36 17.99
C GLY A 105 -2.16 -16.10 18.17
N THR A 106 -2.74 -14.90 18.16
CA THR A 106 -2.01 -13.64 18.39
C THR A 106 -2.25 -13.02 19.77
N ALA A 107 -3.02 -13.69 20.64
CA ALA A 107 -3.19 -13.24 22.01
C ALA A 107 -1.87 -13.36 22.78
N ALA A 108 -1.56 -12.37 23.62
CA ALA A 108 -0.30 -12.34 24.38
C ALA A 108 -0.12 -13.56 25.31
N SER A 109 -1.23 -14.16 25.76
CA SER A 109 -1.25 -15.38 26.57
C SER A 109 -1.17 -16.69 25.78
N ALA A 110 -1.22 -16.63 24.45
CA ALA A 110 -1.23 -17.79 23.57
C ALA A 110 -0.47 -17.49 22.26
N PRO A 111 0.87 -17.35 22.30
CA PRO A 111 1.66 -17.15 21.10
C PRO A 111 1.58 -18.42 20.24
N ALA A 112 0.75 -18.35 19.19
CA ALA A 112 0.64 -19.27 18.06
C ALA A 112 1.01 -20.74 18.32
N ALA A 113 0.54 -21.34 19.43
CA ALA A 113 0.80 -22.74 19.80
C ALA A 113 2.22 -23.22 19.44
N ALA A 114 3.24 -22.37 19.63
CA ALA A 114 4.59 -22.69 19.24
C ALA A 114 5.07 -23.80 20.18
N LEU A 115 5.10 -25.04 19.68
CA LEU A 115 5.70 -26.15 20.39
C LEU A 115 7.19 -25.82 20.54
N ILE A 116 7.62 -25.54 21.76
CA ILE A 116 9.04 -25.46 22.06
C ILE A 116 9.56 -26.90 21.96
N ALA A 117 10.37 -27.15 20.92
CA ALA A 117 11.18 -28.35 20.81
C ALA A 117 12.44 -28.20 21.69
#